data_AF-A0A926H6E3-F1
#
_entry.id   AF-A0A926H6E3-F1
#
_cell.length_a   1.000
_cell.length_b   1.000
_cell.length_c   1.000
_cell.angle_alpha   90.00
_cell.angle_beta   90.00
_cell.angle_gamma   90.00
#
_symmetry.space_group_name_H-M   'P 1'
#
loop_
_entity.id
_entity.type
_entity.pdbx_description
1 polymer ?
#
loop_
_entity_poly.entity_id
_entity_poly.type
_entity_poly.pdbx_seq_one_letter_code
_entity_poly.pdbx_strand_id
1 'polypeptide(L)'
;VEADENDLTYFVHYQVKTLTQAYADLKKYIARKNQEKRERLALQREGLTPRQAQIVDWFRRDATSTVSIKEVQTRLGVSNQTARNDMKTVATLGFITELVVNRKERHYIRGPRFEE
;
A
#
# COMPACT_ATOMS: atom_id res chain seq x y z
N VAL A 1 -14.27 -45.41 -34.12
CA VAL A 1 -14.02 -43.98 -34.39
C VAL A 1 -14.95 -43.22 -33.48
N GLU A 2 -14.41 -42.74 -32.37
CA GLU A 2 -15.12 -42.03 -31.29
C GLU A 2 -14.06 -41.07 -30.72
N ALA A 3 -14.26 -39.78 -30.46
CA ALA A 3 -15.41 -38.91 -30.53
C ALA A 3 -14.87 -37.47 -30.66
N ASP A 4 -15.16 -36.78 -31.77
CA ASP A 4 -14.63 -35.41 -32.03
C ASP A 4 -15.71 -34.32 -31.81
N GLU A 5 -16.98 -34.70 -31.62
CA GLU A 5 -18.09 -33.75 -31.41
C GLU A 5 -18.16 -33.17 -29.99
N ASN A 6 -17.57 -33.87 -29.00
CA ASN A 6 -17.58 -33.42 -27.61
C ASN A 6 -16.38 -32.51 -27.27
N ASP A 7 -15.37 -32.45 -28.14
CA ASP A 7 -14.13 -31.69 -27.92
C ASP A 7 -14.33 -30.20 -28.22
N LEU A 8 -15.05 -29.86 -29.30
CA LEU A 8 -15.32 -28.46 -29.65
C LEU A 8 -16.23 -27.77 -28.63
N THR A 9 -17.29 -28.44 -28.17
CA THR A 9 -18.20 -27.89 -27.16
C THR A 9 -17.49 -27.76 -25.81
N TYR A 10 -16.69 -28.76 -25.41
CA TYR A 10 -15.88 -28.70 -24.21
C TYR A 10 -14.84 -27.58 -24.27
N PHE A 11 -14.14 -27.43 -25.41
CA PHE A 11 -13.19 -26.35 -25.66
C PHE A 11 -13.87 -24.98 -25.53
N VAL A 12 -14.98 -24.76 -26.22
CA VAL A 12 -15.72 -23.48 -26.14
C VAL A 12 -16.20 -23.22 -24.71
N HIS A 13 -16.75 -24.22 -24.02
CA HIS A 13 -17.18 -24.08 -22.63
C HIS A 13 -16.02 -23.71 -21.70
N TYR A 14 -14.88 -24.38 -21.86
CA TYR A 14 -13.66 -24.10 -21.11
C TYR A 14 -13.11 -22.69 -21.40
N GLN A 15 -13.09 -22.26 -22.66
CA GLN A 15 -12.65 -20.91 -23.03
C GLN A 15 -13.57 -19.85 -22.44
N VAL A 16 -14.89 -20.03 -22.51
CA VAL A 16 -15.87 -19.11 -21.90
C VAL A 16 -15.69 -19.03 -20.39
N LYS A 17 -15.49 -20.18 -19.72
CA LYS A 17 -15.19 -20.22 -18.28
C LYS A 17 -13.90 -19.47 -17.95
N THR A 18 -12.85 -19.68 -18.74
CA THR A 18 -11.55 -19.02 -18.57
C THR A 18 -11.65 -17.51 -18.77
N LEU A 19 -12.35 -17.05 -19.80
CA LEU A 19 -12.60 -15.62 -20.06
C LEU A 19 -13.44 -14.98 -18.95
N THR A 20 -14.44 -15.71 -18.44
CA THR A 20 -15.27 -15.23 -17.31
C THR A 20 -14.43 -15.04 -16.05
N GLN A 21 -13.54 -15.98 -15.76
CA GLN A 21 -12.62 -15.87 -14.63
C GLN A 21 -11.65 -14.70 -14.80
N ALA A 22 -11.02 -14.56 -15.98
CA ALA A 22 -10.11 -13.47 -16.28
C ALA A 22 -10.81 -12.09 -16.17
N TYR A 23 -12.06 -11.98 -16.62
CA TYR A 23 -12.86 -10.77 -16.47
C TYR A 23 -13.18 -10.45 -15.01
N ALA A 24 -13.51 -11.46 -14.20
CA ALA A 24 -13.74 -11.29 -12.77
C ALA A 24 -12.47 -10.81 -12.04
N ASP A 25 -11.32 -11.37 -12.38
CA ASP A 25 -10.03 -10.98 -11.78
C ASP A 25 -9.60 -9.58 -12.22
N LEU A 26 -9.86 -9.20 -13.47
CA LEU A 26 -9.66 -7.83 -13.95
C LEU A 26 -10.55 -6.84 -13.20
N LYS A 27 -11.83 -7.16 -12.98
CA LYS A 27 -12.74 -6.32 -12.18
C LYS A 27 -12.22 -6.11 -10.77
N LYS A 28 -11.78 -7.17 -10.09
CA LYS A 28 -11.16 -7.09 -8.76
C LYS A 28 -9.91 -6.22 -8.78
N TYR A 29 -9.06 -6.37 -9.78
CA TYR A 29 -7.86 -5.57 -9.95
C TYR A 29 -8.17 -4.07 -10.09
N ILE A 30 -9.11 -3.71 -10.98
CA ILE A 30 -9.53 -2.32 -11.19
C ILE A 30 -10.11 -1.72 -9.90
N ALA A 31 -10.98 -2.47 -9.20
CA ALA A 31 -11.55 -2.03 -7.93
C ALA A 31 -10.45 -1.72 -6.89
N ARG A 32 -9.49 -2.64 -6.72
CA ARG A 32 -8.34 -2.44 -5.83
C ARG A 32 -7.51 -1.22 -6.21
N LYS A 33 -7.21 -1.03 -7.51
CA LYS A 33 -6.41 0.11 -7.97
C LYS A 33 -7.12 1.46 -7.79
N ASN A 34 -8.43 1.47 -7.98
CA ASN A 34 -9.24 2.65 -7.69
C ASN A 34 -9.24 2.98 -6.20
N GLN A 35 -9.32 1.98 -5.33
CA GLN A 35 -9.24 2.17 -3.88
C GLN A 35 -7.87 2.72 -3.46
N GLU A 36 -6.76 2.12 -3.92
CA GLU A 36 -5.40 2.64 -3.68
C GLU A 36 -5.25 4.10 -4.13
N LYS A 37 -5.86 4.48 -5.27
CA LYS A 37 -5.84 5.86 -5.76
C LYS A 37 -6.62 6.80 -4.84
N ARG A 38 -7.81 6.39 -4.38
CA ARG A 38 -8.64 7.18 -3.46
C ARG A 38 -7.94 7.43 -2.14
N GLU A 39 -7.30 6.40 -1.58
CA GLU A 39 -6.52 6.52 -0.34
C GLU A 39 -5.36 7.51 -0.48
N ARG A 40 -4.60 7.44 -1.58
CA ARG A 40 -3.54 8.43 -1.85
C ARG A 40 -4.07 9.85 -1.98
N LEU A 41 -5.21 10.04 -2.66
CA LEU A 41 -5.85 11.34 -2.78
C LEU A 41 -6.37 11.86 -1.44
N ALA A 42 -6.86 10.97 -0.56
CA ALA A 42 -7.25 11.34 0.80
C ALA A 42 -6.04 11.87 1.58
N LEU A 43 -4.93 11.14 1.58
CA LEU A 43 -3.69 11.59 2.24
C LEU A 43 -3.18 12.93 1.69
N GLN A 44 -3.30 13.16 0.38
CA GLN A 44 -2.94 14.45 -0.22
C GLN A 44 -3.83 15.61 0.26
N ARG A 45 -5.13 15.37 0.43
CA ARG A 45 -6.06 16.37 0.99
C ARG A 45 -5.73 16.70 2.44
N GLU A 46 -5.09 15.78 3.14
CA GLU A 46 -4.57 15.99 4.50
C GLU A 46 -3.20 16.66 4.53
N GLY A 47 -2.71 17.14 3.38
CA GLY A 47 -1.46 17.88 3.28
C GLY A 47 -0.20 17.02 3.15
N LEU A 48 -0.33 15.70 2.99
CA LEU A 48 0.82 14.82 2.78
C LEU A 48 1.30 14.87 1.32
N THR A 49 2.61 15.02 1.15
CA THR A 49 3.24 14.83 -0.17
C THR A 49 3.17 13.34 -0.60
N PRO A 50 3.31 13.02 -1.90
CA PRO A 50 3.34 11.62 -2.35
C PRO A 50 4.41 10.77 -1.67
N ARG A 51 5.54 11.38 -1.27
CA ARG A 51 6.61 10.71 -0.54
C ARG A 51 6.22 10.42 0.91
N GLN A 52 5.57 11.37 1.59
CA GLN A 52 5.10 11.18 2.95
C GLN A 52 3.91 10.22 3.03
N ALA A 53 3.04 10.21 2.02
CA ALA A 53 1.97 9.23 1.90
C ALA A 53 2.51 7.78 1.80
N GLN A 54 3.68 7.57 1.18
CA GLN A 54 4.32 6.25 1.16
C GLN A 54 4.72 5.76 2.55
N ILE A 55 5.14 6.67 3.44
CA ILE A 55 5.45 6.33 4.83
C ILE A 55 4.19 5.82 5.52
N VAL A 56 3.05 6.53 5.38
CA VAL A 56 1.76 6.11 5.93
C VAL A 56 1.33 4.74 5.39
N ASP A 57 1.52 4.51 4.08
CA ASP A 57 1.19 3.23 3.45
C ASP A 57 1.99 2.04 4.02
N TRP A 58 3.22 2.25 4.53
CA TRP A 58 3.98 1.19 5.20
C TRP A 58 3.27 0.70 6.46
N PHE A 59 2.82 1.63 7.31
CA PHE A 59 2.09 1.31 8.55
C PHE A 59 0.66 0.83 8.30
N ARG A 60 0.05 1.19 7.15
CA ARG A 60 -1.25 0.63 6.73
C ARG A 60 -1.13 -0.84 6.32
N ARG A 61 -0.03 -1.23 5.67
CA ARG A 61 0.20 -2.61 5.20
C ARG A 61 0.63 -3.55 6.31
N ASP A 62 1.36 -3.04 7.30
CA ASP A 62 1.80 -3.79 8.46
C ASP A 62 1.64 -2.94 9.73
N ALA A 63 0.65 -3.30 10.55
CA ALA A 63 0.35 -2.59 11.78
C ALA A 63 1.43 -2.72 12.85
N THR A 64 2.32 -3.73 12.74
CA THR A 64 3.41 -3.99 13.68
C THR A 64 4.73 -3.36 13.24
N SER A 65 4.75 -2.72 12.07
CA SER A 65 5.94 -2.07 11.53
C SER A 65 6.48 -1.02 12.49
N THR A 66 7.80 -1.05 12.67
CA THR A 66 8.57 -0.02 13.36
C THR A 66 9.63 0.48 12.40
N VAL A 67 9.67 1.80 12.15
CA VAL A 67 10.55 2.38 11.13
C VAL A 67 11.47 3.42 11.74
N SER A 68 12.76 3.34 11.44
CA SER A 68 13.75 4.34 11.85
C SER A 68 13.95 5.43 10.79
N ILE A 69 14.51 6.58 11.18
CA ILE A 69 14.90 7.62 10.21
C ILE A 69 15.86 7.07 9.13
N LYS A 70 16.84 6.24 9.52
CA LYS A 70 17.83 5.68 8.59
C LYS A 70 17.17 4.78 7.55
N GLU A 71 16.17 4.02 7.96
CA GLU A 71 15.40 3.18 7.06
C GLU A 71 14.59 3.99 6.05
N VAL A 72 13.95 5.09 6.47
CA VAL A 72 13.25 6.02 5.58
C VAL A 72 14.20 6.59 4.53
N GLN A 73 15.41 7.00 4.94
CA GLN A 73 16.42 7.50 4.01
C GLN A 73 16.77 6.46 2.94
N THR A 74 17.03 5.22 3.35
CA THR A 74 17.42 4.15 2.44
C THR A 74 16.27 3.76 1.51
N ARG A 75 15.06 3.59 2.05
CA ARG A 75 13.88 3.17 1.27
C ARG A 75 13.41 4.25 0.28
N LEU A 76 13.54 5.53 0.62
CA LEU A 76 13.08 6.65 -0.22
C LEU A 76 14.20 7.35 -1.00
N GLY A 77 15.47 6.97 -0.79
CA GLY A 77 16.62 7.58 -1.45
C GLY A 77 16.81 9.07 -1.12
N VAL A 78 16.54 9.48 0.13
CA VAL A 78 16.58 10.89 0.55
C VAL A 78 17.66 11.18 1.59
N SER A 79 18.03 12.46 1.71
CA SER A 79 18.96 12.91 2.75
C SER A 79 18.38 12.68 4.14
N ASN A 80 19.26 12.66 5.15
CA ASN A 80 18.85 12.46 6.54
C ASN A 80 17.90 13.56 7.02
N GLN A 81 18.20 14.81 6.66
CA GLN A 81 17.35 15.94 7.01
C GLN A 81 15.97 15.83 6.35
N THR A 82 15.91 15.42 5.08
CA THR A 82 14.65 15.21 4.37
C THR A 82 13.81 14.11 5.02
N ALA A 83 14.42 12.96 5.36
CA ALA A 83 13.73 11.88 6.07
C ALA A 83 13.19 12.35 7.43
N ARG A 84 13.96 13.12 8.21
CA ARG A 84 13.48 13.70 9.48
C ARG A 84 12.30 14.62 9.29
N ASN A 85 12.35 15.50 8.28
CA ASN A 85 11.26 16.43 7.99
C ASN A 85 9.99 15.69 7.55
N ASP A 86 10.12 14.65 6.73
CA ASP A 86 9.00 13.82 6.32
C ASP A 86 8.37 13.11 7.52
N MET A 87 9.17 12.43 8.34
CA MET A 87 8.66 11.73 9.53
C MET A 87 8.03 12.68 10.54
N LYS A 88 8.62 13.87 10.75
CA LYS A 88 8.03 14.90 11.59
C LYS A 88 6.66 15.35 11.08
N THR A 89 6.53 15.57 9.76
CA THR A 89 5.26 15.99 9.15
C THR A 89 4.19 14.92 9.33
N VAL A 90 4.53 13.66 9.05
CA VAL A 90 3.62 12.51 9.20
C VAL A 90 3.21 12.31 10.67
N ALA A 91 4.14 12.51 11.61
CA ALA A 91 3.87 12.43 13.04
C ALA A 91 2.97 13.58 13.55
N THR A 92 3.22 14.81 13.11
CA THR A 92 2.37 15.98 13.44
C THR A 92 0.93 15.77 12.99
N LEU A 93 0.72 15.10 11.85
CA LEU A 93 -0.60 14.77 11.33
C LEU A 93 -1.25 13.55 12.02
N GLY A 94 -0.58 12.94 13.01
CA GLY A 94 -1.12 11.86 13.85
C GLY A 94 -1.11 10.46 13.23
N PHE A 95 -0.51 10.30 12.05
CA PHE A 95 -0.43 8.98 11.40
C PHE A 95 0.61 8.06 12.04
N ILE A 96 1.67 8.63 12.63
CA ILE A 96 2.71 7.87 13.31
C ILE A 96 3.05 8.51 14.65
N THR A 97 3.58 7.71 15.56
CA THR A 97 4.04 8.18 16.87
C THR A 97 5.50 7.82 17.06
N GLU A 98 6.26 8.75 17.63
CA GLU A 98 7.66 8.51 17.95
C GLU A 98 7.80 7.56 19.14
N LEU A 99 8.53 6.47 18.95
CA LEU A 99 9.00 5.57 19.98
C LEU A 99 10.45 5.94 20.32
N VAL A 100 10.67 6.43 21.53
CA VAL A 100 12.01 6.76 22.01
C VAL A 100 12.71 5.48 22.45
N VAL A 101 13.53 4.92 21.57
CA VAL A 101 14.30 3.70 21.87
C VAL A 101 15.53 4.06 22.70
N ASN A 102 16.25 5.14 22.36
CA ASN A 102 17.43 5.64 23.06
C ASN A 102 17.65 7.15 22.77
N ARG A 103 18.58 7.83 23.47
CA ARG A 103 18.89 9.28 23.26
C ARG A 103 19.33 9.65 21.84
N LYS A 104 19.80 8.70 21.03
CA LYS A 104 20.37 8.95 19.68
C LYS A 104 19.49 8.44 18.53
N GLU A 105 18.58 7.51 18.78
CA GLU A 105 17.85 6.80 17.73
C GLU A 105 16.33 6.89 17.95
N ARG A 106 15.63 7.42 16.95
CA ARG A 106 14.19 7.61 16.95
C ARG A 106 13.55 6.59 16.04
N HIS A 107 12.61 5.83 16.59
CA HIS A 107 11.77 4.90 15.84
C HIS A 107 10.36 5.45 15.79
N TYR A 108 9.59 5.00 14.82
CA TYR A 108 8.19 5.39 14.67
C TYR A 108 7.32 4.16 14.51
N ILE A 109 6.18 4.22 15.18
CA ILE A 109 5.13 3.20 15.17
C ILE A 109 3.83 3.82 14.67
N ARG A 110 2.83 2.98 14.44
CA ARG A 110 1.48 3.41 14.04
C ARG A 110 0.90 4.42 15.05
N GLY A 111 0.37 5.53 14.56
CA GLY A 111 -0.22 6.58 15.37
C GLY A 111 -1.74 6.42 15.56
N PRO A 112 -2.37 7.27 16.37
CA PRO A 112 -3.77 7.13 16.79
C PRO A 112 -4.78 7.21 15.63
N ARG A 113 -4.46 7.91 14.54
CA ARG A 113 -5.38 8.08 13.38
C ARG A 113 -5.68 6.80 12.60
N PHE A 114 -5.04 5.72 12.99
CA PHE A 114 -5.24 4.42 12.42
C PHE A 114 -6.16 3.52 13.26
N GLU A 115 -6.53 3.96 14.47
CA GLU A 115 -7.44 3.29 15.40
C GLU A 115 -8.88 3.84 15.30
N GLU A 116 -9.07 4.95 14.57
CA GLU A 116 -10.36 5.51 14.14
C GLU A 116 -10.93 4.76 12.92
#